data_AF-A0A8T4TM93-F1
#
_entry.id   AF-A0A8T4TM93-F1
#
_cell.length_a   1.000
_cell.length_b   1.000
_cell.length_c   1.000
_cell.angle_alpha   90.00
_cell.angle_beta   90.00
_cell.angle_gamma   90.00
#
_symmetry.space_group_name_H-M   'P 1'
#
loop_
_entity.id
_entity.type
_entity.pdbx_description
1 polymer ?
#
loop_
_entity_poly.entity_id
_entity_poly.type
_entity_poly.pdbx_seq_one_letter_code
_entity_poly.pdbx_strand_id
1 'polypeptide(L)'
;MVPRRFTTKIEQCHRKWLGEALDLPLTGHNGIDYCNDFFAIELKSKLKAKGYSINFAVNHDQEKYFPKQNPKRDLYWAFMSYTFSKSVLEVKEKDKLEELVLAREVWCLPWEWISKFPVYSPTKSGHFRYIPIKQIANKEEMTSFSVKKGNIHIQTDSPLEQKLINKMLSSSQEQKEGVF
;
A
#
# COMPACT_ATOMS: atom_id res chain seq x y z
N MET A 1 11.03 10.38 -18.94
CA MET A 1 11.65 10.00 -17.66
C MET A 1 12.07 8.54 -17.82
N VAL A 2 13.24 8.13 -17.32
CA VAL A 2 13.65 6.71 -17.40
C VAL A 2 12.73 5.86 -16.52
N PRO A 3 12.25 4.67 -16.95
CA PRO A 3 11.27 3.87 -16.20
C PRO A 3 11.65 3.61 -14.74
N ARG A 4 12.94 3.36 -14.44
CA ARG A 4 13.41 3.16 -13.07
C ARG A 4 13.22 4.40 -12.18
N ARG A 5 13.49 5.60 -12.71
CA ARG A 5 13.27 6.86 -11.98
C ARG A 5 11.79 7.12 -11.77
N PHE A 6 10.95 6.77 -12.76
CA PHE A 6 9.50 6.83 -12.61
C PHE A 6 9.04 5.95 -11.45
N THR A 7 9.44 4.67 -11.42
CA THR A 7 9.07 3.74 -10.34
C THR A 7 9.45 4.29 -8.96
N THR A 8 10.67 4.79 -8.78
CA THR A 8 11.08 5.35 -7.48
C THR A 8 10.28 6.59 -7.08
N LYS A 9 10.08 7.54 -8.00
CA LYS A 9 9.35 8.78 -7.70
C LYS A 9 7.85 8.52 -7.46
N ILE A 10 7.24 7.62 -8.23
CA ILE A 10 5.82 7.28 -8.06
C ILE A 10 5.60 6.51 -6.76
N GLU A 11 6.52 5.61 -6.37
CA GLU A 11 6.48 4.95 -5.07
C GLU A 11 6.53 5.94 -3.92
N GLN A 12 7.40 6.97 -3.96
CA GLN A 12 7.42 8.03 -2.95
C GLN A 12 6.09 8.79 -2.86
N CYS A 13 5.48 9.10 -4.00
CA CYS A 13 4.14 9.71 -4.07
C CYS A 13 3.08 8.83 -3.40
N HIS A 14 3.08 7.53 -3.69
CA HIS A 14 2.15 6.58 -3.08
C HIS A 14 2.39 6.41 -1.59
N ARG A 15 3.67 6.40 -1.18
CA ARG A 15 4.06 6.33 0.22
C ARG A 15 3.50 7.50 1.02
N LYS A 16 3.74 8.71 0.55
CA LYS A 16 3.21 9.93 1.16
C LYS A 16 1.68 9.90 1.27
N TRP A 17 1.00 9.63 0.16
CA TRP A 17 -0.46 9.61 0.12
C TRP A 17 -1.08 8.59 1.10
N LEU A 18 -0.55 7.37 1.15
CA LEU A 18 -1.10 6.34 2.02
C LEU A 18 -0.76 6.59 3.50
N GLY A 19 0.42 7.14 3.79
CA GLY A 19 0.79 7.56 5.14
C GLY A 19 -0.15 8.64 5.68
N GLU A 20 -0.46 9.66 4.88
CA GLU A 20 -1.46 10.69 5.21
C GLU A 20 -2.86 10.09 5.40
N ALA A 21 -3.27 9.19 4.50
CA ALA A 21 -4.59 8.55 4.58
C ALA A 21 -4.75 7.68 5.84
N LEU A 22 -3.70 6.96 6.25
CA LEU A 22 -3.70 6.09 7.43
C LEU A 22 -3.27 6.79 8.73
N ASP A 23 -2.88 8.07 8.65
CA ASP A 23 -2.22 8.78 9.75
C ASP A 23 -1.08 7.94 10.36
N LEU A 24 -0.15 7.53 9.49
CA LEU A 24 1.01 6.74 9.88
C LEU A 24 2.29 7.44 9.44
N PRO A 25 3.29 7.55 10.32
CA PRO A 25 4.55 8.16 9.98
C PRO A 25 5.32 7.25 8.99
N LEU A 26 5.92 7.89 7.99
CA LEU A 26 6.81 7.24 7.04
C LEU A 26 8.14 6.92 7.70
N THR A 27 8.68 5.74 7.42
CA THR A 27 10.04 5.37 7.79
C THR A 27 11.03 5.77 6.69
N GLY A 28 12.33 5.75 7.02
CA GLY A 28 13.41 6.01 6.07
C GLY A 28 13.58 4.93 4.99
N HIS A 29 14.70 4.98 4.27
CA HIS A 29 14.91 4.21 3.03
C HIS A 29 15.21 2.70 3.18
N ASN A 30 15.34 2.16 4.41
CA ASN A 30 15.85 0.80 4.65
C ASN A 30 15.00 -0.05 5.61
N GLY A 31 13.69 0.18 5.67
CA GLY A 31 12.78 -0.56 6.55
C GLY A 31 11.37 -0.64 6.00
N ILE A 32 10.49 -1.24 6.80
CA ILE A 32 9.06 -1.28 6.53
C ILE A 32 8.48 0.13 6.33
N ASP A 33 7.71 0.36 5.27
CA ASP A 33 7.36 1.71 4.81
C ASP A 33 6.74 2.66 5.86
N TYR A 34 5.90 2.12 6.75
CA TYR A 34 5.22 2.85 7.82
C TYR A 34 5.35 2.11 9.14
N CYS A 35 5.55 2.84 10.24
CA CYS A 35 5.71 2.22 11.55
C CYS A 35 5.34 3.17 12.69
N ASN A 36 4.44 2.79 13.58
CA ASN A 36 4.19 3.46 14.86
C ASN A 36 4.32 2.46 16.02
N ASP A 37 3.82 2.77 17.22
CA ASP A 37 3.96 1.85 18.37
C ASP A 37 3.13 0.56 18.26
N PHE A 38 2.08 0.55 17.44
CA PHE A 38 1.13 -0.56 17.34
C PHE A 38 1.24 -1.34 16.03
N PHE A 39 1.53 -0.64 14.93
CA PHE A 39 1.43 -1.15 13.58
C PHE A 39 2.71 -0.90 12.80
N ALA A 40 3.03 -1.82 11.90
CA ALA A 40 3.92 -1.51 10.79
C ALA A 40 3.40 -2.10 9.48
N ILE A 41 3.55 -1.33 8.39
CA ILE A 41 2.92 -1.62 7.10
C ILE A 41 3.95 -1.50 5.98
N GLU A 42 3.99 -2.48 5.09
CA GLU A 42 4.83 -2.47 3.88
C GLU A 42 3.96 -2.30 2.63
N LEU A 43 4.26 -1.30 1.80
CA LEU A 43 3.52 -0.99 0.59
C LEU A 43 4.14 -1.65 -0.64
N LYS A 44 3.32 -2.37 -1.41
CA LYS A 44 3.66 -2.84 -2.76
C LYS A 44 2.70 -2.21 -3.75
N SER A 45 3.21 -1.38 -4.66
CA SER A 45 2.39 -0.66 -5.64
C SER A 45 2.60 -1.15 -7.08
N LYS A 46 1.52 -1.19 -7.86
CA LYS A 46 1.54 -1.56 -9.30
C LYS A 46 0.58 -0.71 -10.12
N LEU A 47 1.08 -0.23 -11.26
CA LEU A 47 0.26 0.44 -12.27
C LEU A 47 -0.73 -0.55 -12.88
N LYS A 48 -2.01 -0.15 -12.95
CA LYS A 48 -3.06 -0.89 -13.64
C LYS A 48 -2.92 -0.68 -15.16
N ALA A 49 -2.31 -1.65 -15.84
CA ALA A 49 -2.16 -1.65 -17.30
C ALA A 49 -3.28 -2.49 -17.95
N LYS A 50 -3.86 -1.99 -19.05
CA LYS A 50 -4.90 -2.70 -19.81
C LYS A 50 -4.33 -4.01 -20.37
N GLY A 51 -5.01 -5.13 -20.13
CA GLY A 51 -4.66 -6.45 -20.68
C GLY A 51 -3.60 -7.25 -19.91
N TYR A 52 -3.04 -6.73 -18.82
CA TYR A 52 -2.03 -7.45 -18.02
C TYR A 52 -2.58 -7.89 -16.67
N SER A 53 -2.24 -9.11 -16.25
CA SER A 53 -2.47 -9.57 -14.88
C SER A 53 -1.51 -8.84 -13.94
N ILE A 54 -2.05 -8.17 -12.92
CA ILE A 54 -1.25 -7.50 -11.90
C ILE A 54 -0.82 -8.55 -10.88
N ASN A 55 0.48 -8.80 -10.82
CA ASN A 55 1.11 -9.59 -9.77
C ASN A 55 2.04 -8.69 -8.95
N PHE A 56 1.87 -8.69 -7.63
CA PHE A 56 2.78 -8.04 -6.70
C PHE A 56 3.92 -9.01 -6.38
N ALA A 57 5.16 -8.57 -6.58
CA ALA A 57 6.33 -9.31 -6.16
C ALA A 57 6.65 -8.94 -4.71
N VAL A 58 6.69 -9.93 -3.83
CA VAL A 58 7.11 -9.78 -2.43
C VAL A 58 8.36 -10.60 -2.23
N ASN A 59 9.43 -9.97 -1.74
CA ASN A 59 10.65 -10.68 -1.40
C ASN A 59 10.41 -11.50 -0.13
N HIS A 60 10.63 -12.81 -0.21
CA HIS A 60 10.46 -13.77 0.89
C HIS A 60 11.29 -13.42 2.13
N ASP A 61 12.43 -12.75 1.94
CA ASP A 61 13.28 -12.35 3.06
C ASP A 61 12.61 -11.24 3.90
N GLN A 62 11.78 -10.39 3.30
CA GLN A 62 11.01 -9.38 4.03
C GLN A 62 10.04 -10.05 5.00
N GLU A 63 9.35 -11.10 4.55
CA GLU A 63 8.39 -11.87 5.36
C GLU A 63 9.05 -12.37 6.65
N LYS A 64 10.30 -12.83 6.59
CA LYS A 64 11.03 -13.37 7.74
C LYS A 64 11.71 -12.30 8.60
N TYR A 65 12.20 -11.25 7.98
CA TYR A 65 13.07 -10.28 8.65
C TYR A 65 12.29 -9.19 9.38
N PHE A 66 11.21 -8.67 8.77
CA PHE A 66 10.44 -7.57 9.37
C PHE A 66 9.72 -7.93 10.67
N PRO A 67 9.17 -9.16 10.85
CA PRO A 67 8.68 -9.60 12.16
C PRO A 67 9.75 -9.59 13.25
N LYS A 68 10.99 -9.96 12.91
CA LYS A 68 12.10 -9.94 13.88
C LYS A 68 12.49 -8.51 14.28
N GLN A 69 12.39 -7.56 13.35
CA GLN A 69 12.67 -6.15 13.63
C GLN A 69 11.51 -5.44 14.35
N ASN A 70 10.28 -5.96 14.23
CA ASN A 70 9.06 -5.35 14.76
C ASN A 70 8.25 -6.35 15.61
N PRO A 71 8.84 -6.99 16.64
CA PRO A 71 8.22 -8.12 17.33
C PRO A 71 7.00 -7.77 18.20
N LYS A 72 6.74 -6.48 18.44
CA LYS A 72 5.63 -5.98 19.28
C LYS A 72 4.53 -5.28 18.49
N ARG A 73 4.59 -5.34 17.16
CA ARG A 73 3.69 -4.61 16.27
C ARG A 73 2.88 -5.59 15.44
N ASP A 74 1.63 -5.23 15.18
CA ASP A 74 0.86 -5.92 14.17
C ASP A 74 1.37 -5.50 12.79
N LEU A 75 1.67 -6.51 11.97
CA LEU A 75 2.28 -6.31 10.66
C LEU A 75 1.27 -6.50 9.55
N TYR A 76 1.31 -5.59 8.58
CA TYR A 76 0.41 -5.61 7.43
C TYR A 76 1.16 -5.39 6.12
N TRP A 77 0.63 -6.02 5.07
CA TRP A 77 0.92 -5.65 3.70
C TRP A 77 -0.13 -4.70 3.18
N ALA A 78 0.29 -3.62 2.51
CA ALA A 78 -0.58 -2.78 1.70
C ALA A 78 -0.31 -3.04 0.22
N PHE A 79 -1.22 -3.73 -0.46
CA PHE A 79 -1.14 -3.93 -1.90
C PHE A 79 -1.91 -2.83 -2.61
N MET A 80 -1.24 -2.03 -3.42
CA MET A 80 -1.84 -0.89 -4.11
C MET A 80 -1.85 -1.10 -5.62
N SER A 81 -3.04 -1.05 -6.21
CA SER A 81 -3.17 -0.78 -7.64
C SER A 81 -3.50 0.68 -7.89
N TYR A 82 -3.01 1.26 -8.98
CA TYR A 82 -3.32 2.64 -9.31
C TYR A 82 -3.52 2.84 -10.81
N THR A 83 -4.35 3.81 -11.16
CA THR A 83 -4.53 4.29 -12.54
C THR A 83 -3.82 5.61 -12.73
N PHE A 84 -3.21 5.77 -13.89
CA PHE A 84 -2.36 6.91 -14.22
C PHE A 84 -2.84 7.50 -15.54
N SER A 85 -2.91 8.83 -15.64
CA SER A 85 -3.49 9.53 -16.78
C SER A 85 -2.62 9.50 -18.04
N LYS A 86 -1.39 9.03 -17.92
CA LYS A 86 -0.36 9.11 -18.96
C LYS A 86 0.38 7.78 -19.09
N SER A 87 0.88 7.46 -20.29
CA SER A 87 1.82 6.32 -20.42
C SER A 87 3.14 6.65 -19.71
N VAL A 88 3.76 5.65 -19.07
CA VAL A 88 5.06 5.80 -18.39
C VAL A 88 6.13 6.37 -19.33
N LEU A 89 6.11 5.98 -20.61
CA LEU A 89 7.07 6.42 -21.62
C LEU A 89 6.91 7.91 -21.96
N GLU A 90 5.73 8.48 -21.75
CA GLU A 90 5.43 9.88 -22.09
C GLU A 90 5.68 10.82 -20.90
N VAL A 91 5.86 10.29 -19.68
CA VAL A 91 6.13 11.07 -18.46
C VAL A 91 7.45 11.82 -18.59
N LYS A 92 7.42 13.13 -18.39
CA LYS A 92 8.59 14.02 -18.41
C LYS A 92 9.06 14.32 -16.98
N GLU A 93 10.32 14.72 -16.81
CA GLU A 93 10.87 15.03 -15.46
C GLU A 93 10.15 16.19 -14.78
N LYS A 94 9.57 17.12 -15.56
CA LYS A 94 8.78 18.26 -15.08
C LYS A 94 7.34 17.90 -14.69
N ASP A 95 6.88 16.70 -15.01
CA ASP A 95 5.51 16.30 -14.72
C ASP A 95 5.36 16.05 -13.21
N LYS A 96 4.32 16.63 -12.60
CA LYS A 96 3.98 16.38 -11.20
C LYS A 96 3.22 15.07 -11.09
N LEU A 97 3.92 14.00 -10.69
CA LEU A 97 3.36 12.64 -10.69
C LEU A 97 2.07 12.51 -9.86
N GLU A 98 1.96 13.21 -8.74
CA GLU A 98 0.76 13.23 -7.87
C GLU A 98 -0.51 13.72 -8.59
N GLU A 99 -0.37 14.62 -9.55
CA GLU A 99 -1.47 15.16 -10.35
C GLU A 99 -1.88 14.17 -11.46
N LEU A 100 -0.95 13.34 -11.92
CA LEU A 100 -1.18 12.32 -12.94
C LEU A 100 -1.78 11.02 -12.39
N VAL A 101 -1.76 10.79 -11.07
CA VAL A 101 -2.46 9.67 -10.45
C VAL A 101 -3.96 9.97 -10.38
N LEU A 102 -4.76 9.17 -11.09
CA LEU A 102 -6.20 9.32 -11.20
C LEU A 102 -6.95 8.68 -10.02
N ALA A 103 -6.59 7.44 -9.69
CA ALA A 103 -7.21 6.68 -8.61
C ALA A 103 -6.22 5.66 -8.05
N ARG A 104 -6.46 5.28 -6.80
CA ARG A 104 -5.73 4.23 -6.08
C ARG A 104 -6.74 3.27 -5.44
N GLU A 105 -6.35 2.02 -5.36
CA GLU A 105 -7.09 0.97 -4.67
C GLU A 105 -6.08 0.19 -3.84
N VAL A 106 -6.24 0.20 -2.53
CA VAL A 106 -5.28 -0.39 -1.58
C VAL A 106 -5.96 -1.46 -0.75
N TRP A 107 -5.35 -2.62 -0.63
CA TRP A 107 -5.80 -3.69 0.26
C TRP A 107 -4.76 -3.92 1.35
N CYS A 108 -5.16 -3.68 2.59
CA CYS A 108 -4.37 -3.97 3.77
C CYS A 108 -4.72 -5.38 4.28
N LEU A 109 -3.72 -6.26 4.32
CA LEU A 109 -3.87 -7.67 4.72
C LEU A 109 -2.85 -8.00 5.81
N PRO A 110 -3.17 -8.90 6.76
CA PRO A 110 -2.21 -9.35 7.76
C PRO A 110 -0.93 -9.89 7.13
N TRP A 111 0.19 -9.75 7.82
CA TRP A 111 1.51 -10.17 7.34
C TRP A 111 1.55 -11.61 6.82
N GLU A 112 0.99 -12.54 7.59
CA GLU A 112 0.96 -13.98 7.28
C GLU A 112 0.05 -14.34 6.11
N TRP A 113 -0.76 -13.42 5.61
CA TRP A 113 -1.71 -13.70 4.53
C TRP A 113 -1.02 -14.16 3.25
N ILE A 114 0.22 -13.71 3.01
CA ILE A 114 0.98 -14.06 1.81
C ILE A 114 1.55 -15.49 1.86
N SER A 115 1.57 -16.12 3.04
CA SER A 115 2.19 -17.42 3.27
C SER A 115 1.55 -18.54 2.46
N LYS A 116 0.30 -18.35 2.01
CA LYS A 116 -0.44 -19.28 1.14
C LYS A 116 0.08 -19.36 -0.31
N PHE A 117 0.86 -18.39 -0.78
CA PHE A 117 1.38 -18.36 -2.15
C PHE A 117 2.74 -19.06 -2.23
N PRO A 118 3.07 -19.82 -3.28
CA PRO A 118 4.39 -20.47 -3.37
C PRO A 118 5.55 -19.46 -3.43
N VAL A 119 6.68 -19.85 -2.84
CA VAL A 119 7.96 -19.15 -2.99
C VAL A 119 8.64 -19.63 -4.26
N TYR A 120 8.96 -18.70 -5.14
CA TYR A 120 9.74 -18.93 -6.35
C TYR A 120 11.18 -18.51 -6.10
N SER A 121 12.12 -19.39 -6.42
CA SER A 121 13.54 -19.22 -6.14
C SER A 121 14.38 -19.20 -7.43
N PRO A 122 14.25 -18.18 -8.29
CA PRO A 122 15.17 -18.01 -9.42
C PRO A 122 16.60 -17.78 -8.93
N THR A 123 17.56 -18.44 -9.57
CA THR A 123 18.98 -18.52 -9.16
C THR A 123 19.74 -17.19 -9.09
N LYS A 124 19.21 -16.08 -9.62
CA LYS A 124 19.93 -14.79 -9.71
C LYS A 124 19.20 -13.58 -9.12
N SER A 125 17.90 -13.67 -8.85
CA SER A 125 17.09 -12.51 -8.45
C SER A 125 16.63 -12.54 -7.00
N GLY A 126 16.75 -13.67 -6.31
CA GLY A 126 16.29 -13.85 -4.93
C GLY A 126 14.96 -14.61 -4.85
N HIS A 127 14.47 -14.79 -3.63
CA HIS A 127 13.26 -15.57 -3.35
C HIS A 127 12.03 -14.66 -3.35
N PHE A 128 11.03 -14.94 -4.19
CA PHE A 128 9.83 -14.12 -4.30
C PHE A 128 8.54 -14.92 -4.23
N ARG A 129 7.53 -14.31 -3.64
CA ARG A 129 6.13 -14.69 -3.83
C ARG A 129 5.50 -13.72 -4.84
N TYR A 130 4.75 -14.26 -5.80
CA TYR A 130 3.97 -13.47 -6.75
C TYR A 130 2.49 -13.55 -6.38
N ILE A 131 1.93 -12.40 -6.01
CA ILE A 131 0.58 -12.31 -5.44
C ILE A 131 -0.35 -11.70 -6.50
N PRO A 132 -1.29 -12.48 -7.05
CA PRO A 132 -2.22 -11.97 -8.06
C PRO A 132 -3.26 -11.05 -7.44
N ILE A 133 -3.50 -9.88 -8.03
CA ILE A 133 -4.51 -8.93 -7.54
C ILE A 133 -5.91 -9.54 -7.42
N LYS A 134 -6.27 -10.47 -8.31
CA LYS A 134 -7.57 -11.16 -8.30
C LYS A 134 -7.79 -11.97 -7.02
N GLN A 135 -6.73 -12.44 -6.38
CA GLN A 135 -6.77 -13.19 -5.13
C GLN A 135 -6.85 -12.27 -3.90
N ILE A 136 -6.57 -10.97 -4.09
CA ILE A 136 -6.69 -9.94 -3.07
C ILE A 136 -8.10 -9.33 -3.11
N ALA A 137 -8.55 -8.90 -4.29
CA ALA A 137 -9.75 -8.09 -4.47
C ALA A 137 -11.09 -8.84 -4.30
N ASN A 138 -11.06 -10.16 -4.09
CA ASN A 138 -12.26 -11.01 -4.01
C ASN A 138 -12.58 -11.43 -2.57
N LYS A 139 -12.65 -10.48 -1.63
CA LYS A 139 -12.83 -10.80 -0.21
C LYS A 139 -14.05 -10.11 0.39
N GLU A 140 -14.98 -10.94 0.85
CA GLU A 140 -16.22 -10.54 1.55
C GLU A 140 -15.94 -9.96 2.96
N GLU A 141 -14.73 -10.15 3.49
CA GLU A 141 -14.33 -9.74 4.85
C GLU A 141 -13.47 -8.47 4.86
N MET A 142 -13.79 -7.49 4.02
CA MET A 142 -13.05 -6.23 3.99
C MET A 142 -13.98 -5.02 4.07
N THR A 143 -13.71 -4.17 5.04
CA THR A 143 -14.33 -2.85 5.16
C THR A 143 -13.60 -1.87 4.26
N SER A 144 -14.38 -1.09 3.51
CA SER A 144 -13.87 -0.16 2.50
C SER A 144 -14.03 1.29 2.96
N PHE A 145 -12.95 2.05 2.86
CA PHE A 145 -12.88 3.45 3.24
C PHE A 145 -12.54 4.30 2.01
N SER A 146 -13.44 5.19 1.62
CA SER A 146 -13.19 6.14 0.54
C SER A 146 -12.44 7.36 1.07
N VAL A 147 -11.30 7.65 0.45
CA VAL A 147 -10.48 8.82 0.76
C VAL A 147 -10.20 9.61 -0.52
N LYS A 148 -9.66 10.83 -0.38
CA LYS A 148 -9.31 11.65 -1.54
C LYS A 148 -8.34 10.88 -2.46
N LYS A 149 -8.74 10.70 -3.72
CA LYS A 149 -7.98 9.98 -4.77
C LYS A 149 -7.71 8.49 -4.49
N GLY A 150 -8.60 7.80 -3.76
CA GLY A 150 -8.57 6.33 -3.72
C GLY A 150 -9.48 5.67 -2.69
N ASN A 151 -9.47 4.35 -2.69
CA ASN A 151 -10.14 3.53 -1.68
C ASN A 151 -9.11 2.68 -0.93
N ILE A 152 -9.36 2.48 0.36
CA ILE A 152 -8.56 1.62 1.24
C ILE A 152 -9.47 0.53 1.77
N HIS A 153 -9.11 -0.72 1.55
CA HIS A 153 -9.82 -1.91 1.99
C HIS A 153 -9.01 -2.55 3.10
N ILE A 154 -9.61 -2.80 4.24
CA ILE A 154 -8.95 -3.41 5.40
C ILE A 154 -9.79 -4.57 5.88
N GLN A 155 -9.12 -5.62 6.34
CA GLN A 155 -9.81 -6.75 6.96
C GLN A 155 -10.75 -6.26 8.08
N THR A 156 -12.00 -6.68 8.01
CA THR A 156 -13.03 -6.38 9.00
C THR A 156 -12.62 -6.92 10.37
N ASP A 157 -12.96 -6.17 11.42
CA ASP A 157 -12.64 -6.40 12.83
C ASP A 157 -11.15 -6.41 13.17
N SER A 158 -10.28 -5.93 12.28
CA SER A 158 -8.85 -5.83 12.56
C SER A 158 -8.51 -4.58 13.38
N PRO A 159 -7.44 -4.60 14.20
CA PRO A 159 -6.96 -3.40 14.91
C PRO A 159 -6.71 -2.20 13.99
N LEU A 160 -6.22 -2.45 12.76
CA LEU A 160 -5.99 -1.41 11.76
C LEU A 160 -7.30 -0.78 11.24
N GLU A 161 -8.36 -1.56 11.11
CA GLU A 161 -9.69 -1.06 10.73
C GLU A 161 -10.26 -0.15 11.81
N GLN A 162 -10.22 -0.60 13.08
CA GLN A 162 -10.71 0.18 14.22
C GLN A 162 -10.01 1.55 14.32
N LYS A 163 -8.70 1.60 14.05
CA LYS A 163 -7.96 2.87 13.96
C LYS A 163 -8.56 3.82 12.92
N LEU A 164 -8.86 3.31 11.72
CA LEU A 164 -9.41 4.14 10.64
C LEU A 164 -10.83 4.60 10.93
N ILE A 165 -11.67 3.75 11.53
CA ILE A 165 -13.00 4.12 12.00
C ILE A 165 -12.90 5.29 12.98
N ASN A 166 -12.05 5.17 13.99
CA ASN A 166 -11.84 6.22 15.01
C ASN A 166 -11.37 7.53 14.38
N LYS A 167 -10.44 7.48 13.41
CA LYS A 167 -9.96 8.66 12.69
C LYS A 167 -11.07 9.38 11.93
N MET A 168 -11.94 8.65 11.24
CA MET A 168 -13.03 9.28 10.48
C MET A 168 -14.10 9.88 11.40
N LEU A 169 -14.35 9.25 12.54
CA LEU A 169 -15.25 9.78 13.56
C LEU A 169 -14.72 11.09 14.15
N SER A 170 -13.42 11.16 14.47
CA SER A 170 -12.81 12.40 15.01
C SER A 170 -12.80 13.54 13.99
N SER A 171 -12.45 13.27 12.72
CA SER A 171 -12.51 14.28 11.65
C SER A 171 -13.93 14.82 11.40
N SER A 172 -14.96 14.00 11.66
CA SER A 172 -16.36 14.41 11.52
C SER A 172 -16.85 15.29 12.68
N GLN A 173 -16.25 15.15 13.86
CA GLN A 173 -16.53 15.99 15.04
C GLN A 173 -15.87 17.36 14.91
N GLU A 174 -14.61 17.42 14.50
CA GLU A 174 -13.88 18.68 14.28
C GLU A 174 -14.55 19.57 13.20
N GLN A 175 -15.13 18.96 12.16
CA GLN A 175 -15.89 19.71 11.15
C GLN A 175 -17.21 20.28 11.66
N LYS A 176 -17.79 19.72 12.73
CA LYS A 176 -19.01 20.24 13.37
C LYS A 176 -18.71 21.36 14.36
N GLU A 177 -17.54 21.33 15.00
CA GLU A 177 -17.12 22.32 16.00
C GLU A 177 -16.39 23.52 15.38
N GLY A 178 -15.82 23.39 14.18
CA GLY A 178 -15.17 24.47 13.42
C GLY A 178 -16.12 25.41 12.67
N VAL A 179 -17.42 25.37 12.95
CA VAL A 179 -18.44 26.29 12.41
C VAL A 179 -18.87 27.25 13.53
N PHE A 180 -17.96 28.13 13.95
CA PHE A 180 -18.25 29.29 14.80
C PHE A 180 -17.37 30.47 14.40
#